data_AF-A0A0C3G8M4-F1
#
_entry.id   AF-A0A0C3G8M4-F1
#
_cell.length_a   1.000
_cell.length_b   1.000
_cell.length_c   1.000
_cell.angle_alpha   90.00
_cell.angle_beta   90.00
_cell.angle_gamma   90.00
#
_symmetry.space_group_name_H-M   'P 1'
#
loop_
_entity.id
_entity.type
_entity.pdbx_description
1 polymer ?
#
loop_
_entity_poly.entity_id
_entity_poly.type
_entity_poly.pdbx_seq_one_letter_code
_entity_poly.pdbx_strand_id
1 'polypeptide(L)'
;MAFDLSDSEDLHKNSQPQATIQVALQRTVSRASTSNPENTTIEVDTRPIWPGRPELIYQAYLDAKEAWLAINIAVNPAQYRSKRGLTRWSKSWCRQNKKFLPYQRLDLESETLIPGDPNWSYEELYAWLNWDEKKQEEADQEAEAELIAALQVDSAEFGRV
;
A
#
# COMPACT_ATOMS: atom_id res chain seq x y z
N MET A 1 53.28 18.37 37.12
CA MET A 1 53.93 17.05 37.04
C MET A 1 53.18 16.27 35.99
N ALA A 2 53.81 16.11 34.82
CA ALA A 2 53.30 15.33 33.71
C ALA A 2 53.59 13.84 33.94
N PHE A 3 52.65 12.98 33.63
CA PHE A 3 52.88 11.56 33.44
C PHE A 3 52.33 11.17 32.07
N ASP A 4 53.29 11.00 31.17
CA ASP A 4 53.20 10.38 29.85
C ASP A 4 53.27 8.86 30.03
N LEU A 5 52.33 8.13 29.42
CA LEU A 5 52.36 6.68 29.25
C LEU A 5 51.69 6.34 27.91
N SER A 6 52.43 6.59 26.83
CA SER A 6 52.30 5.82 25.60
C SER A 6 52.96 4.42 25.79
N ASP A 7 52.55 3.47 24.95
CA ASP A 7 52.96 2.05 24.85
C ASP A 7 52.28 1.03 25.77
N SER A 8 51.32 0.30 25.18
CA SER A 8 51.19 -1.15 25.38
C SER A 8 50.35 -1.74 24.23
N GLU A 9 50.96 -1.84 23.04
CA GLU A 9 50.45 -2.73 21.97
C GLU A 9 50.63 -4.20 22.37
N ASP A 10 49.73 -5.01 21.80
CA ASP A 10 49.80 -6.46 21.63
C ASP A 10 49.83 -7.36 22.86
N LEU A 11 48.72 -8.08 23.10
CA LEU A 11 48.75 -9.51 23.47
C LEU A 11 47.36 -10.15 23.65
N HIS A 12 46.49 -10.18 22.63
CA HIS A 12 45.43 -11.21 22.58
C HIS A 12 45.11 -11.67 21.15
N LYS A 13 46.08 -12.33 20.52
CA LYS A 13 45.81 -13.31 19.45
C LYS A 13 45.51 -14.67 20.11
N ASN A 14 44.23 -14.97 20.30
CA ASN A 14 43.70 -16.32 20.50
C ASN A 14 42.41 -16.37 19.66
N SER A 15 42.45 -16.82 18.41
CA SER A 15 42.41 -18.23 18.00
C SER A 15 41.14 -18.94 18.47
N GLN A 16 40.38 -19.44 17.48
CA GLN A 16 39.31 -20.48 17.49
C GLN A 16 38.03 -20.00 16.77
N PRO A 17 37.20 -20.90 16.21
CA PRO A 17 37.42 -21.64 14.98
C PRO A 17 36.24 -21.47 13.99
N GLN A 18 36.38 -22.00 12.78
CA GLN A 18 35.24 -22.28 11.88
C GLN A 18 34.15 -23.07 12.62
N ALA A 19 32.87 -22.72 12.40
CA ALA A 19 31.76 -23.66 12.12
C ALA A 19 30.37 -23.10 12.49
N THR A 20 29.47 -23.18 11.51
CA THR A 20 28.06 -23.58 11.70
C THR A 20 27.11 -22.60 12.39
N ILE A 21 26.49 -21.73 11.58
CA ILE A 21 25.10 -21.32 11.80
C ILE A 21 24.28 -21.85 10.62
N GLN A 22 24.11 -23.17 10.60
CA GLN A 22 23.04 -23.87 9.88
C GLN A 22 22.36 -24.81 10.86
N VAL A 23 21.62 -24.28 11.85
CA VAL A 23 20.72 -25.10 12.67
C VAL A 23 19.52 -24.26 13.11
N ALA A 24 18.57 -24.01 12.21
CA ALA A 24 17.21 -23.62 12.60
C ALA A 24 16.16 -23.92 11.50
N LEU A 25 16.33 -24.99 10.71
CA LEU A 25 15.31 -25.46 9.76
C LEU A 25 15.26 -27.00 9.68
N GLN A 26 15.45 -27.68 10.81
CA GLN A 26 15.26 -29.13 10.91
C GLN A 26 14.58 -29.51 12.23
N ARG A 27 13.31 -29.12 12.38
CA ARG A 27 12.41 -29.73 13.37
C ARG A 27 11.00 -29.72 12.81
N THR A 28 10.74 -30.59 11.84
CA THR A 28 9.39 -31.12 11.48
C THR A 28 9.42 -32.10 10.30
N VAL A 29 10.48 -32.87 10.04
CA VAL A 29 10.35 -33.97 9.07
C VAL A 29 11.16 -35.19 9.49
N SER A 30 10.71 -35.83 10.57
CA SER A 30 10.95 -37.27 10.78
C SER A 30 9.61 -37.99 10.76
N ARG A 31 8.99 -38.03 9.59
CA ARG A 31 8.13 -39.14 9.21
C ARG A 31 8.25 -39.33 7.70
N ALA A 32 9.08 -40.31 7.34
CA ALA A 32 9.28 -40.72 5.96
C ALA A 32 7.94 -41.00 5.28
N SER A 33 7.71 -40.35 4.15
CA SER A 33 6.90 -40.85 3.05
C SER A 33 7.47 -40.26 1.77
N THR A 34 7.96 -41.15 0.92
CA THR A 34 8.32 -40.93 -0.47
C THR A 34 7.28 -40.09 -1.20
N SER A 35 7.67 -38.93 -1.72
CA SER A 35 7.00 -38.29 -2.84
C SER A 35 8.01 -37.48 -3.64
N ASN A 36 7.90 -37.58 -4.97
CA ASN A 36 8.67 -36.90 -6.00
C ASN A 36 9.07 -35.45 -5.66
N PRO A 37 10.15 -34.91 -6.26
CA PRO A 37 10.26 -33.48 -6.45
C PRO A 37 9.15 -33.08 -7.44
N GLU A 38 7.93 -32.90 -6.94
CA GLU A 38 6.92 -32.13 -7.65
C GLU A 38 7.48 -30.74 -7.78
N ASN A 39 7.98 -30.46 -8.98
CA ASN A 39 8.22 -29.15 -9.53
C ASN A 39 6.94 -28.33 -9.27
N THR A 40 6.89 -27.67 -8.11
CA THR A 40 5.77 -26.81 -7.73
C THR A 40 5.90 -25.62 -8.64
N THR A 41 5.27 -25.72 -9.81
CA THR A 41 5.17 -24.63 -10.75
C THR A 41 4.33 -23.60 -10.00
N ILE A 42 4.99 -22.54 -9.50
CA ILE A 42 4.29 -21.42 -8.87
C ILE A 42 3.44 -20.85 -10.00
N GLU A 43 2.15 -21.18 -10.01
CA GLU A 43 1.21 -20.53 -10.90
C GLU A 43 1.25 -19.04 -10.57
N VAL A 44 1.74 -18.26 -11.54
CA VAL A 44 1.73 -16.80 -11.45
C VAL A 44 0.25 -16.39 -11.48
N ASP A 45 -0.23 -15.76 -10.42
CA ASP A 45 -1.60 -15.24 -10.38
C ASP A 45 -1.71 -14.10 -11.42
N THR A 46 -2.41 -14.35 -12.52
CA THR A 46 -2.56 -13.39 -13.62
C THR A 46 -3.79 -12.49 -13.45
N ARG A 47 -4.46 -12.53 -12.30
CA ARG A 47 -5.65 -11.70 -12.08
C ARG A 47 -5.23 -10.24 -11.95
N PRO A 48 -5.98 -9.31 -12.58
CA PRO A 48 -5.66 -7.90 -12.46
C PRO A 48 -5.75 -7.46 -11.00
N ILE A 49 -4.81 -6.61 -10.59
CA ILE A 49 -4.81 -6.00 -9.26
C ILE A 49 -6.13 -5.23 -9.09
N TRP A 50 -6.81 -5.45 -7.97
CA TRP A 50 -8.06 -4.75 -7.67
C TRP A 50 -7.85 -3.23 -7.66
N PRO A 51 -8.64 -2.44 -8.42
CA PRO A 51 -8.40 -1.00 -8.60
C PRO A 51 -8.56 -0.17 -7.31
N GLY A 52 -9.22 -0.70 -6.28
CA GLY A 52 -9.32 -0.04 -4.98
C GLY A 52 -8.11 -0.27 -4.06
N ARG A 53 -7.05 -0.94 -4.53
CA ARG A 53 -5.83 -1.10 -3.75
C ARG A 53 -5.21 0.27 -3.43
N PRO A 54 -4.87 0.56 -2.16
CA PRO A 54 -4.35 1.87 -1.78
C PRO A 54 -3.07 2.27 -2.52
N GLU A 55 -2.23 1.30 -2.89
CA GLU A 55 -1.01 1.55 -3.66
C GLU A 55 -1.30 2.09 -5.06
N LEU A 56 -2.26 1.50 -5.77
CA LEU A 56 -2.69 1.99 -7.09
C LEU A 56 -3.30 3.38 -6.99
N ILE A 57 -4.14 3.60 -5.96
CA ILE A 57 -4.76 4.89 -5.71
C ILE A 57 -3.70 5.95 -5.42
N TYR A 58 -2.68 5.60 -4.62
CA TYR A 58 -1.61 6.52 -4.29
C TYR A 58 -0.72 6.82 -5.49
N GLN A 59 -0.41 5.84 -6.34
CA GLN A 59 0.31 6.05 -7.60
C GLN A 59 -0.43 7.04 -8.50
N ALA A 60 -1.73 6.83 -8.73
CA ALA A 60 -2.55 7.75 -9.52
C ALA A 60 -2.59 9.17 -8.91
N TYR A 61 -2.60 9.27 -7.59
CA TYR A 61 -2.51 10.56 -6.89
C TYR A 61 -1.15 11.26 -7.11
N LEU A 62 -0.05 10.51 -7.11
CA LEU A 62 1.29 11.04 -7.37
C LEU A 62 1.41 11.54 -8.82
N ASP A 63 0.94 10.76 -9.79
CA ASP A 63 0.96 11.14 -11.20
C ASP A 63 0.12 12.42 -11.43
N ALA A 64 -1.06 12.50 -10.83
CA ALA A 64 -1.91 13.70 -10.88
C ALA A 64 -1.27 14.91 -10.20
N LYS A 65 -0.56 14.69 -9.08
CA LYS A 65 0.18 15.73 -8.36
C LYS A 65 1.34 16.26 -9.19
N GLU A 66 2.13 15.38 -9.79
CA GLU A 66 3.25 15.73 -10.65
C GLU A 66 2.77 16.52 -11.89
N ALA A 67 1.76 16.02 -12.59
CA ALA A 67 1.19 16.69 -13.76
C ALA A 67 0.67 18.10 -13.41
N TRP A 68 0.02 18.25 -12.26
CA TRP A 68 -0.47 19.55 -11.82
C TRP A 68 0.66 20.51 -11.44
N LEU A 69 1.70 20.02 -10.74
CA LEU A 69 2.86 20.82 -10.35
C LEU A 69 3.72 21.23 -11.55
N ALA A 70 3.79 20.40 -12.60
CA ALA A 70 4.45 20.75 -13.85
C ALA A 70 3.81 21.97 -14.54
N ILE A 71 2.49 22.15 -14.38
CA ILE A 71 1.77 23.34 -14.85
C ILE A 71 1.91 24.51 -13.85
N ASN A 72 1.96 24.21 -12.56
CA ASN A 72 1.96 25.19 -11.46
C ASN A 72 3.33 25.28 -10.77
N ILE A 73 4.37 25.58 -11.54
CA ILE A 73 5.79 25.50 -11.13
C ILE A 73 6.09 26.37 -9.89
N ALA A 74 5.38 27.47 -9.70
CA ALA A 74 5.56 28.37 -8.55
C ALA A 74 5.03 27.79 -7.21
N VAL A 75 4.28 26.70 -7.25
CA VAL A 75 3.67 26.09 -6.07
C VAL A 75 4.64 25.08 -5.46
N ASN A 76 4.94 25.24 -4.17
CA ASN A 76 5.71 24.23 -3.43
C ASN A 76 4.93 22.90 -3.39
N PRO A 77 5.55 21.73 -3.66
CA PRO A 77 4.88 20.44 -3.62
C PRO A 77 4.14 20.12 -2.31
N ALA A 78 4.62 20.64 -1.17
CA ALA A 78 3.95 20.50 0.13
C ALA A 78 2.62 21.27 0.23
N GLN A 79 2.44 22.30 -0.59
CA GLN A 79 1.20 23.09 -0.69
C GLN A 79 0.24 22.55 -1.75
N TYR A 80 0.60 21.47 -2.46
CA TYR A 80 -0.21 20.90 -3.54
C TYR A 80 -1.68 20.72 -3.13
N ARG A 81 -1.94 20.00 -2.04
CA ARG A 81 -3.31 19.69 -1.61
C ARG A 81 -4.15 20.93 -1.33
N SER A 82 -3.58 21.90 -0.61
CA SER A 82 -4.30 23.13 -0.27
C SER A 82 -4.55 24.00 -1.50
N LYS A 83 -3.60 24.06 -2.44
CA LYS A 83 -3.76 24.82 -3.70
C LYS A 83 -4.70 24.14 -4.69
N ARG A 84 -4.78 22.81 -4.64
CA ARG A 84 -5.71 22.01 -5.45
C ARG A 84 -7.13 21.98 -4.86
N GLY A 85 -7.32 22.50 -3.64
CA GLY A 85 -8.62 22.48 -2.95
C GLY A 85 -8.99 21.09 -2.43
N LEU A 86 -8.02 20.17 -2.27
CA LEU A 86 -8.28 18.83 -1.78
C LEU A 86 -8.52 18.85 -0.27
N THR A 87 -9.54 18.10 0.17
CA THR A 87 -9.93 17.97 1.58
C THR A 87 -8.74 17.51 2.42
N ARG A 88 -8.57 18.11 3.61
CA ARG A 88 -7.54 17.70 4.57
C ARG A 88 -8.21 17.18 5.82
N TRP A 89 -8.22 15.87 5.99
CA TRP A 89 -8.78 15.24 7.18
C TRP A 89 -7.88 15.40 8.40
N SER A 90 -8.52 15.40 9.57
CA SER A 90 -7.82 15.44 10.85
C SER A 90 -7.01 14.16 11.09
N LYS A 91 -5.93 14.25 11.86
CA LYS A 91 -5.11 13.07 12.22
C LYS A 91 -5.93 11.99 12.94
N SER A 92 -6.91 12.39 13.74
CA SER A 92 -7.81 11.46 14.43
C SER A 92 -8.65 10.67 13.43
N TRP A 93 -9.25 11.37 12.46
CA TRP A 93 -10.02 10.76 11.38
C TRP A 93 -9.18 9.76 10.56
N CYS A 94 -7.95 10.12 10.20
CA CYS A 94 -7.05 9.23 9.48
C CYS A 94 -6.72 7.96 10.28
N ARG A 95 -6.49 8.08 11.60
CA ARG A 95 -6.24 6.90 12.45
C ARG A 95 -7.45 5.98 12.53
N GLN A 96 -8.65 6.55 12.63
CA GLN A 96 -9.89 5.77 12.66
C GLN A 96 -10.12 5.02 11.34
N ASN A 97 -9.77 5.64 10.21
CA ASN A 97 -9.95 5.05 8.89
C ASN A 97 -8.83 4.09 8.47
N LYS A 98 -7.65 4.16 9.09
CA LYS A 98 -6.54 3.24 8.82
C LYS A 98 -6.95 1.76 8.94
N LYS A 99 -7.92 1.43 9.80
CA LYS A 99 -8.42 0.06 9.98
C LYS A 99 -9.14 -0.53 8.76
N PHE A 100 -9.57 0.30 7.81
CA PHE A 100 -10.23 -0.13 6.58
C PHE A 100 -9.23 -0.41 5.45
N LEU A 101 -7.96 -0.05 5.64
CA LEU A 101 -6.91 -0.39 4.70
C LEU A 101 -6.46 -1.86 4.88
N PRO A 102 -5.95 -2.50 3.83
CA PRO A 102 -5.37 -3.83 3.92
C PRO A 102 -4.21 -3.92 4.91
N TYR A 103 -4.08 -5.08 5.55
CA TYR A 103 -2.97 -5.45 6.45
C TYR A 103 -1.69 -5.87 5.73
N GLN A 104 -1.68 -5.89 4.40
CA GLN A 104 -0.54 -6.27 3.59
C GLN A 104 -0.34 -5.21 2.53
N ARG A 105 0.92 -4.89 2.24
CA ARG A 105 1.25 -4.04 1.09
C ARG A 105 1.55 -4.90 -0.12
N LEU A 106 1.13 -4.40 -1.28
CA LEU A 106 1.48 -4.96 -2.57
C LEU A 106 2.55 -4.08 -3.20
N ASP A 107 3.65 -4.67 -3.62
CA ASP A 107 4.58 -4.00 -4.53
C ASP A 107 3.97 -3.99 -5.93
N LEU A 108 3.81 -2.81 -6.51
CA LEU A 108 3.16 -2.65 -7.82
C LEU A 108 4.07 -3.10 -8.98
N GLU A 109 5.39 -3.09 -8.80
CA GLU A 109 6.33 -3.48 -9.86
C GLU A 109 6.45 -5.01 -9.99
N SER A 110 6.60 -5.68 -8.85
CA SER A 110 6.74 -7.14 -8.80
C SER A 110 5.43 -7.89 -8.59
N GLU A 111 4.34 -7.17 -8.30
CA GLU A 111 3.03 -7.73 -7.91
C GLU A 111 3.12 -8.70 -6.71
N THR A 112 4.16 -8.55 -5.88
CA THR A 112 4.38 -9.40 -4.70
C THR A 112 3.99 -8.71 -3.41
N LEU A 113 3.63 -9.50 -2.41
CA LEU A 113 3.32 -8.98 -1.08
C LEU A 113 4.60 -8.60 -0.34
N ILE A 114 4.66 -7.36 0.12
CA ILE A 114 5.77 -6.87 0.94
C ILE A 114 5.60 -7.44 2.35
N PRO A 115 6.61 -8.12 2.91
CA PRO A 115 6.51 -8.69 4.25
C PRO A 115 6.48 -7.60 5.33
N GLY A 116 5.68 -7.82 6.37
CA GLY A 116 5.58 -6.96 7.55
C GLY A 116 4.32 -6.10 7.62
N ASP A 117 4.18 -5.35 8.72
CA ASP A 117 3.02 -4.51 8.97
C ASP A 117 3.04 -3.25 8.07
N PRO A 118 1.89 -2.87 7.47
CA PRO A 118 1.83 -1.75 6.56
C PRO A 118 1.91 -0.42 7.33
N ASN A 119 2.97 0.34 7.05
CA ASN A 119 3.14 1.69 7.58
C ASN A 119 2.50 2.74 6.65
N TRP A 120 1.17 2.73 6.55
CA TRP A 120 0.40 3.71 5.79
C TRP A 120 0.65 5.14 6.31
N SER A 121 1.21 5.98 5.45
CA SER A 121 1.43 7.40 5.69
C SER A 121 0.12 8.19 5.65
N TYR A 122 0.13 9.41 6.20
CA TYR A 122 -1.04 10.29 6.11
C TYR A 122 -1.34 10.71 4.67
N GLU A 123 -0.34 10.85 3.81
CA GLU A 123 -0.59 11.23 2.41
C GLU A 123 -1.26 10.10 1.63
N GLU A 124 -0.84 8.86 1.85
CA GLU A 124 -1.52 7.66 1.31
C GLU A 124 -2.96 7.57 1.84
N LEU A 125 -3.16 7.76 3.14
CA LEU A 125 -4.50 7.79 3.74
C LEU A 125 -5.38 8.89 3.14
N TYR A 126 -4.80 10.07 2.88
CA TYR A 126 -5.54 11.16 2.24
C TYR A 126 -5.86 10.88 0.77
N ALA A 127 -4.98 10.22 0.04
CA ALA A 127 -5.26 9.80 -1.33
C ALA A 127 -6.39 8.76 -1.38
N TRP A 128 -6.34 7.76 -0.49
CA TRP A 128 -7.37 6.74 -0.36
C TRP A 128 -8.73 7.33 0.03
N LEU A 129 -8.78 8.21 1.03
CA LEU A 129 -10.02 8.87 1.45
C LEU A 129 -10.63 9.74 0.34
N ASN A 130 -9.80 10.42 -0.47
CA ASN A 130 -10.29 11.21 -1.61
C ASN A 130 -10.93 10.29 -2.66
N TRP A 131 -10.34 9.12 -2.89
CA TRP A 131 -10.85 8.13 -3.82
C TRP A 131 -12.15 7.50 -3.33
N ASP A 132 -12.23 7.20 -2.03
CA ASP A 132 -13.41 6.63 -1.38
C ASP A 132 -14.60 7.60 -1.46
N GLU A 133 -14.38 8.88 -1.14
CA GLU A 133 -15.38 9.95 -1.28
C GLU A 133 -15.87 10.06 -2.73
N LYS A 134 -14.95 10.07 -3.70
CA LYS A 134 -15.30 10.10 -5.13
C LYS A 134 -16.09 8.86 -5.57
N LYS A 135 -15.77 7.68 -5.04
CA LYS A 135 -16.50 6.45 -5.35
C LYS A 135 -17.90 6.44 -4.77
N GLN A 136 -18.06 7.02 -3.59
CA GLN A 136 -19.37 7.19 -2.99
C GLN A 136 -20.23 8.18 -3.78
N GLU A 137 -19.67 9.32 -4.20
CA GLU A 137 -20.36 10.27 -5.09
C GLU A 137 -20.78 9.64 -6.43
N GLU A 138 -19.91 8.84 -7.05
CA GLU A 138 -20.22 8.12 -8.29
C GLU A 138 -21.38 7.13 -8.10
N ALA A 139 -21.40 6.40 -6.98
CA ALA A 139 -22.47 5.46 -6.66
C ALA A 139 -23.80 6.18 -6.37
N ASP A 140 -23.75 7.31 -5.66
CA ASP A 140 -24.94 8.12 -5.37
C ASP A 140 -25.55 8.69 -6.68
N GLN A 141 -24.71 9.16 -7.61
CA GLN A 141 -25.15 9.62 -8.93
C GLN A 141 -25.77 8.51 -9.78
N GLU A 142 -25.19 7.30 -9.75
CA GLU A 142 -25.73 6.14 -10.46
C GLU A 142 -27.12 5.77 -9.89
N ALA A 143 -27.27 5.72 -8.57
CA ALA A 143 -28.55 5.46 -7.91
C ALA A 143 -29.61 6.53 -8.23
N GLU A 144 -29.24 7.81 -8.25
CA GLU A 144 -30.14 8.89 -8.66
C GLU A 144 -30.57 8.76 -10.14
N ALA A 145 -29.64 8.42 -11.02
CA ALA A 145 -29.92 8.21 -12.44
C ALA A 145 -30.86 7.02 -12.67
N GLU A 146 -30.68 5.92 -11.94
CA GLU A 146 -31.57 4.76 -11.97
C GLU A 146 -32.98 5.13 -11.49
N LEU A 147 -33.10 5.91 -10.40
CA LEU A 147 -34.39 6.35 -9.87
C LEU A 147 -35.11 7.29 -10.86
N ILE A 148 -34.39 8.21 -11.49
CA ILE A 148 -34.95 9.08 -12.53
C ILE A 148 -35.40 8.25 -13.74
N ALA A 149 -34.60 7.29 -14.18
CA ALA A 149 -34.95 6.41 -15.30
C ALA A 149 -36.21 5.58 -15.00
N ALA A 150 -36.33 5.03 -13.79
CA ALA A 150 -37.51 4.27 -13.37
C ALA A 150 -38.78 5.13 -13.38
N LEU A 151 -38.73 6.37 -12.87
CA LEU A 151 -39.86 7.30 -12.86
C LEU A 151 -40.29 7.74 -14.28
N GLN A 152 -39.35 7.82 -15.22
CA GLN A 152 -39.63 8.14 -16.62
C GLN A 152 -40.31 6.99 -17.37
N VAL A 153 -39.98 5.73 -17.03
CA VAL A 153 -40.64 4.55 -17.59
C VAL A 153 -42.08 4.44 -17.11
N ASP A 154 -42.34 4.65 -15.82
CA ASP A 154 -43.70 4.63 -15.26
C ASP A 154 -44.60 5.73 -15.86
N SER A 155 -44.05 6.92 -16.12
CA SER A 155 -44.80 8.02 -16.76
C SER A 155 -45.14 7.74 -18.24
N ALA A 156 -44.36 6.90 -18.93
CA ALA A 156 -44.60 6.53 -20.32
C ALA A 156 -45.69 5.44 -20.47
N GLU A 157 -45.89 4.60 -19.45
CA GLU A 157 -46.97 3.59 -19.44
C GLU A 157 -48.34 4.20 -19.12
N PHE A 158 -48.41 5.25 -18.29
CA PHE A 158 -49.67 5.93 -17.96
C PHE A 158 -50.15 6.96 -19.01
N GLY A 159 -49.32 7.28 -20.02
CA GLY A 159 -49.66 8.20 -21.11
C GLY A 159 -50.33 7.56 -22.34
N ARG A 160 -50.58 6.25 -22.33
CA ARG A 160 -51.31 5.53 -23.39
C ARG A 160 -52.74 5.22 -22.95
N VAL A 161 -53.63 6.21 -22.94
CA VAL A 161 -55.09 6.03 -22.93
C VAL A 161 -55.71 6.93 -23.98
#